data_AF-A0A136M479-F1
#
_entry.id   AF-A0A136M479-F1
#
_cell.length_a   1.000
_cell.length_b   1.000
_cell.length_c   1.000
_cell.angle_alpha   90.00
_cell.angle_beta   90.00
_cell.angle_gamma   90.00
#
_symmetry.space_group_name_H-M   'P 1'
#
loop_
_entity.id
_entity.type
_entity.pdbx_description
1 polymer ?
#
loop_
_entity_poly.entity_id
_entity_poly.type
_entity_poly.pdbx_seq_one_letter_code
_entity_poly.pdbx_strand_id
1 'polypeptide(L)'
;MTEFGGLVTLLKRSGDSYHAQLVGPPSPLWKQEKSRKSDALKKQKDSIKSPGLLLDEKQKIQSEIDRLQNDLSAFTAHPQRLSMPIEVVPLSEPGTARITIDQDEKVVAVGKWSEWYRVRFKVTRFISAHGICKVLLQSVTPDVRLYVSPIEIDPERPAVPICCPPNYTRQLAQKIGLFKTRGWESDTAGLKEGALDEKAFIEDTFEVMDKHAEMALEVLHEDDWGLYVAVLSETDRVSHVMWRLIDPRHPAYDPVLAAEYGDSIEKVYRKMDDLVGKFLNEIDPLTTDLYIISDHGFRSFHTGVNLNTWLSQNGPGGDASRPFMKLRLPANRQYNLQDLFSGNTDFFKASIHDPVEGTTKTEYYVNWNETRAFALGLGSIFINLRGRETWGCVARADYNAVCDEIIQGLESLVDPATGKRVIRKVYRGLEIYHGPYANIDSVAFPDLVVGFEEGYRVGWQSTLGGITDQVLVPNRDKWSGDHCGIDPSLTSGILFANRPVEASRTEIIDIAPTILDSLGVPYPTLQGRSFAREGTANP
;
A
#
# COMPACT_ATOMS: atom_id res chain seq x y z
N MET A 1 3.90 13.62 -10.74
CA MET A 1 4.34 12.89 -9.54
C MET A 1 3.55 11.62 -9.53
N THR A 2 4.23 10.49 -9.38
CA THR A 2 3.58 9.20 -9.15
C THR A 2 3.03 9.15 -7.73
N GLU A 3 2.08 8.24 -7.47
CA GLU A 3 1.45 8.04 -6.17
C GLU A 3 2.48 7.95 -5.02
N PHE A 4 3.70 7.45 -5.29
CA PHE A 4 4.78 7.31 -4.31
C PHE A 4 6.08 8.07 -4.63
N GLY A 5 6.06 9.06 -5.51
CA GLY A 5 7.10 10.09 -5.54
C GLY A 5 8.15 10.01 -6.64
N GLY A 6 7.92 9.25 -7.72
CA GLY A 6 8.64 9.45 -8.99
C GLY A 6 8.16 10.74 -9.67
N LEU A 7 9.07 11.57 -10.17
CA LEU A 7 8.71 12.82 -10.85
C LEU A 7 9.06 12.73 -12.33
N VAL A 8 8.05 12.55 -13.18
CA VAL A 8 8.13 12.94 -14.59
C VAL A 8 8.02 14.46 -14.64
N THR A 9 9.11 15.14 -14.98
CA THR A 9 9.12 16.60 -15.07
C THR A 9 8.75 17.08 -16.47
N LEU A 10 7.85 18.05 -16.56
CA LEU A 10 7.70 18.82 -17.78
C LEU A 10 8.91 19.76 -17.91
N LEU A 11 9.84 19.39 -18.79
CA LEU A 11 11.03 20.18 -19.08
C LEU A 11 10.67 21.37 -19.98
N LYS A 12 11.10 22.57 -19.59
CA LYS A 12 11.01 23.78 -20.41
C LYS A 12 12.30 23.98 -21.17
N ARG A 13 12.22 24.05 -22.50
CA ARG A 13 13.38 24.32 -23.35
C ARG A 13 13.79 25.79 -23.27
N SER A 14 15.08 26.05 -23.13
CA SER A 14 15.69 27.38 -23.20
C SER A 14 16.99 27.29 -23.99
N GLY A 15 16.94 27.63 -25.28
CA GLY A 15 18.08 27.38 -26.19
C GLY A 15 18.31 25.88 -26.39
N ASP A 16 19.52 25.42 -26.06
CA ASP A 16 19.95 24.02 -26.18
C ASP A 16 19.82 23.23 -24.87
N SER A 17 19.42 23.90 -23.78
CA SER A 17 19.19 23.27 -22.48
C SER A 17 17.70 23.16 -22.15
N TYR A 18 17.40 22.27 -21.22
CA TYR A 18 16.07 21.96 -20.73
C TYR A 18 16.06 22.14 -19.22
N HIS A 19 15.02 22.78 -18.69
CA HIS A 19 14.94 23.13 -17.27
C HIS A 19 13.64 22.66 -16.62
N ALA A 20 13.74 22.17 -15.39
CA ALA A 20 12.60 21.85 -14.54
C ALA A 20 12.85 22.25 -13.08
N GLN A 21 11.84 22.03 -12.24
CA GLN A 21 11.99 22.11 -10.79
C GLN A 21 11.82 20.71 -10.21
N LEU A 22 12.86 20.23 -9.52
CA LEU A 22 12.75 19.06 -8.66
C LEU A 22 11.94 19.45 -7.43
N VAL A 23 10.75 18.88 -7.29
CA VAL A 23 9.86 19.14 -6.16
C VAL A 23 10.21 18.20 -5.01
N GLY A 24 10.65 18.78 -3.90
CA GLY A 24 11.03 18.08 -2.68
C GLY A 24 9.89 17.91 -1.67
N PRO A 25 10.24 17.69 -0.39
CA PRO A 25 9.25 17.50 0.67
C PRO A 25 8.44 18.79 0.94
N PRO A 26 7.25 18.67 1.58
CA PRO A 26 6.52 19.82 2.09
C PRO A 26 7.40 20.65 3.02
N SER A 27 7.34 21.97 2.87
CA SER A 27 8.07 22.92 3.70
C SER A 27 7.71 22.70 5.18
N PRO A 28 8.70 22.53 6.07
CA PRO A 28 8.45 22.47 7.51
C PRO A 28 7.68 23.67 8.04
N LEU A 29 7.90 24.87 7.48
CA LEU A 29 7.16 26.08 7.82
C LEU A 29 5.67 25.95 7.45
N TRP A 30 5.39 25.39 6.29
CA TRP A 30 4.03 25.11 5.85
C TRP A 30 3.35 24.04 6.72
N LYS A 31 4.08 22.98 7.10
CA LYS A 31 3.55 21.96 8.02
C LYS A 31 3.21 22.55 9.39
N GLN A 32 4.06 23.42 9.92
CA GLN A 32 3.83 24.10 11.19
C GLN A 32 2.60 25.02 11.10
N GLU A 33 2.45 25.78 10.01
CA GLU A 33 1.29 26.63 9.81
C GLU A 33 0.00 25.81 9.61
N LYS A 34 0.07 24.70 8.87
CA LYS A 34 -1.05 23.74 8.74
C LYS A 34 -1.47 23.22 10.11
N SER A 35 -0.51 22.82 10.96
CA SER A 35 -0.80 22.37 12.34
C SER A 35 -1.50 23.47 13.13
N ARG A 36 -0.97 24.70 13.11
CA ARG A 36 -1.56 25.85 13.82
C ARG A 36 -3.00 26.13 13.38
N LYS A 37 -3.29 26.09 12.08
CA LYS A 37 -4.64 26.25 11.53
C LYS A 37 -5.56 25.09 11.95
N SER A 38 -5.04 23.86 11.93
CA SER A 38 -5.78 22.67 12.37
C SER A 38 -6.11 22.70 13.86
N ASP A 39 -5.16 23.13 14.71
CA ASP A 39 -5.35 23.29 16.14
C ASP A 39 -6.37 24.39 16.46
N ALA A 40 -6.36 25.50 15.72
CA ALA A 40 -7.37 26.56 15.84
C ALA A 40 -8.78 26.05 15.48
N LEU A 41 -8.91 25.28 14.38
CA LEU A 41 -10.17 24.67 13.99
C LEU A 41 -10.67 23.66 15.05
N LYS A 42 -9.77 22.81 15.55
CA LYS A 42 -10.09 21.83 16.60
C LYS A 42 -10.60 22.54 17.86
N LYS A 43 -9.92 23.61 18.29
CA LYS A 43 -10.34 24.42 19.43
C LYS A 43 -11.76 24.94 19.28
N GLN A 44 -12.15 25.44 18.10
CA GLN A 44 -13.53 25.90 17.88
C GLN A 44 -14.55 24.76 17.85
N LYS A 45 -14.19 23.61 17.24
CA LYS A 45 -15.02 22.38 17.26
C LYS A 45 -15.21 21.81 18.66
N ASP A 46 -14.28 22.05 19.57
CA ASP A 46 -14.43 21.68 20.98
C ASP A 46 -15.26 22.73 21.74
N SER A 47 -15.03 24.02 21.48
CA SER A 47 -15.83 25.12 22.07
C SER A 47 -17.33 24.95 21.82
N ILE A 48 -17.76 24.62 20.60
CA ILE A 48 -19.19 24.50 20.26
C ILE A 48 -19.91 23.37 21.01
N LYS A 49 -19.17 22.39 21.53
CA LYS A 49 -19.71 21.27 22.32
C LYS A 49 -19.93 21.64 23.79
N SER A 50 -19.52 22.83 24.22
CA SER A 50 -19.61 23.24 25.62
C SER A 50 -21.07 23.36 26.08
N PRO A 51 -21.42 22.78 27.24
CA PRO A 51 -22.76 22.93 27.80
C PRO A 51 -23.02 24.39 28.22
N GLY A 52 -24.25 24.86 28.04
CA GLY A 52 -24.68 26.21 28.47
C GLY A 52 -24.55 27.32 27.43
N LEU A 53 -24.09 27.03 26.21
CA LEU A 53 -24.03 28.03 25.13
C LEU A 53 -25.42 28.45 24.62
N LEU A 54 -25.62 29.76 24.47
CA LEU A 54 -26.81 30.35 23.84
C LEU A 54 -26.80 30.09 22.32
N LEU A 55 -27.98 30.19 21.69
CA LEU A 55 -28.15 29.88 20.27
C LEU A 55 -27.31 30.79 19.35
N ASP A 56 -27.23 32.07 19.67
CA ASP A 56 -26.46 33.08 18.94
C ASP A 56 -24.94 32.86 19.10
N GLU A 57 -24.49 32.44 20.28
CA GLU A 57 -23.11 32.02 20.53
C GLU A 57 -22.74 30.78 19.71
N LYS A 58 -23.62 29.77 19.67
CA LYS A 58 -23.43 28.58 18.83
C LYS A 58 -23.34 28.94 17.35
N GLN A 59 -24.19 29.84 16.87
CA GLN A 59 -24.16 30.31 15.48
C GLN A 59 -22.83 31.01 15.14
N LYS A 60 -22.33 31.90 16.02
CA LYS A 60 -21.03 32.56 15.82
C LYS A 60 -19.87 31.58 15.78
N ILE A 61 -19.85 30.61 16.71
CA ILE A 61 -18.80 29.58 16.73
C ILE A 61 -18.88 28.71 15.47
N GLN A 62 -20.08 28.34 15.04
CA GLN A 62 -20.27 27.57 13.80
C GLN A 62 -19.75 28.32 12.57
N SER A 63 -20.07 29.62 12.43
CA SER A 63 -19.54 30.43 11.32
C SER A 63 -18.01 30.52 11.33
N GLU A 64 -17.38 30.59 12.50
CA GLU A 64 -15.92 30.59 12.60
C GLU A 64 -15.33 29.20 12.29
N ILE A 65 -15.99 28.11 12.69
CA ILE A 65 -15.63 26.74 12.27
C ILE A 65 -15.64 26.64 10.75
N ASP A 66 -16.72 27.08 10.10
CA ASP A 66 -16.88 27.00 8.65
C ASP A 66 -15.79 27.81 7.93
N ARG A 67 -15.49 29.01 8.44
CA ARG A 67 -14.41 29.86 7.94
C ARG A 67 -13.04 29.21 8.08
N LEU A 68 -12.69 28.72 9.28
CA LEU A 68 -11.40 28.07 9.55
C LEU A 68 -11.26 26.77 8.75
N GLN A 69 -12.34 26.02 8.57
CA GLN A 69 -12.36 24.81 7.77
C GLN A 69 -12.13 25.11 6.29
N ASN A 70 -12.75 26.17 5.76
CA ASN A 70 -12.51 26.62 4.38
C ASN A 70 -11.08 27.14 4.19
N ASP A 71 -10.56 27.95 5.13
CA ASP A 71 -9.19 28.46 5.11
C ASP A 71 -8.16 27.32 5.19
N LEU A 72 -8.35 26.37 6.11
CA LEU A 72 -7.50 25.19 6.20
C LEU A 72 -7.57 24.37 4.91
N SER A 73 -8.76 24.14 4.36
CA SER A 73 -8.94 23.39 3.11
C SER A 73 -8.21 24.05 1.94
N ALA A 74 -8.40 25.36 1.75
CA ALA A 74 -7.73 26.14 0.72
C ALA A 74 -6.20 26.16 0.90
N PHE A 75 -5.72 26.30 2.15
CA PHE A 75 -4.29 26.24 2.49
C PHE A 75 -3.69 24.86 2.22
N THR A 76 -4.44 23.79 2.50
CA THR A 76 -3.99 22.41 2.27
C THR A 76 -4.01 22.01 0.80
N ALA A 77 -4.85 22.64 -0.03
CA ALA A 77 -4.95 22.36 -1.45
C ALA A 77 -3.66 22.69 -2.23
N HIS A 78 -2.86 23.63 -1.73
CA HIS A 78 -1.61 24.08 -2.37
C HIS A 78 -0.44 23.96 -1.40
N PRO A 79 0.06 22.73 -1.15
CA PRO A 79 1.16 22.54 -0.23
C PRO A 79 2.40 23.26 -0.73
N GLN A 80 2.96 24.16 0.09
CA GLN A 80 4.27 24.74 -0.22
C GLN A 80 5.32 23.66 -0.04
N ARG A 81 6.01 23.32 -1.13
CA ARG A 81 7.10 22.34 -1.16
C ARG A 81 8.41 23.04 -1.43
N LEU A 82 9.48 22.47 -0.90
CA LEU A 82 10.83 22.88 -1.26
C LEU A 82 11.10 22.45 -2.70
N SER A 83 11.86 23.23 -3.45
CA SER A 83 12.25 22.85 -4.81
C SER A 83 13.66 23.31 -5.14
N MET A 84 14.24 22.73 -6.19
CA MET A 84 15.52 23.15 -6.75
C MET A 84 15.51 22.98 -8.28
N PRO A 85 16.32 23.75 -9.01
CA PRO A 85 16.40 23.62 -10.46
C PRO A 85 17.04 22.29 -10.87
N ILE A 86 16.52 21.72 -11.96
CA ILE A 86 17.18 20.69 -12.77
C ILE A 86 17.54 21.33 -14.10
N GLU A 87 18.74 21.10 -14.58
CA GLU A 87 19.15 21.42 -15.95
C GLU A 87 19.58 20.16 -16.69
N VAL A 88 19.15 20.02 -17.94
CA VAL A 88 19.50 18.91 -18.82
C VAL A 88 20.02 19.48 -20.13
N VAL A 89 21.24 19.10 -20.51
CA VAL A 89 21.92 19.51 -21.74
C VAL A 89 22.21 18.27 -22.58
N PRO A 90 21.46 18.00 -23.66
CA PRO A 90 21.81 16.96 -24.61
C PRO A 90 23.23 17.16 -25.14
N LEU A 91 24.01 16.08 -25.22
CA LEU A 91 25.39 16.15 -25.69
C LEU A 91 25.50 15.77 -27.17
N SER A 92 26.66 16.01 -27.76
CA SER A 92 26.97 15.62 -29.14
C SER A 92 27.04 14.10 -29.31
N GLU A 93 27.37 13.37 -28.24
CA GLU A 93 27.32 11.91 -28.24
C GLU A 93 25.85 11.45 -28.27
N PRO A 94 25.41 10.70 -29.29
CA PRO A 94 24.01 10.33 -29.45
C PRO A 94 23.45 9.59 -28.23
N GLY A 95 22.24 9.98 -27.81
CA GLY A 95 21.57 9.31 -26.70
C GLY A 95 22.16 9.62 -25.33
N THR A 96 22.95 10.69 -25.17
CA THR A 96 23.47 11.11 -23.87
C THR A 96 23.08 12.54 -23.54
N ALA A 97 22.93 12.83 -22.25
CA ALA A 97 22.72 14.18 -21.75
C ALA A 97 23.50 14.41 -20.46
N ARG A 98 23.96 15.64 -20.28
CA ARG A 98 24.51 16.12 -19.02
C ARG A 98 23.39 16.68 -18.17
N ILE A 99 23.27 16.17 -16.95
CA ILE A 99 22.17 16.46 -16.03
C ILE A 99 22.74 17.04 -14.76
N THR A 100 22.30 18.26 -14.43
CA THR A 100 22.74 19.02 -13.27
C THR A 100 21.59 19.17 -12.28
N ILE A 101 21.83 18.74 -11.05
CA ILE A 101 20.88 18.84 -9.91
C ILE A 101 21.67 19.34 -8.69
N ASP A 102 21.21 20.45 -8.10
CA ASP A 102 21.93 21.18 -7.04
C ASP A 102 23.37 21.56 -7.46
N GLN A 103 24.38 20.90 -6.88
CA GLN A 103 25.80 21.13 -7.18
C GLN A 103 26.43 19.97 -7.98
N ASP A 104 25.69 18.89 -8.18
CA ASP A 104 26.16 17.69 -8.86
C ASP A 104 25.81 17.72 -10.34
N GLU A 105 26.77 17.36 -11.18
CA GLU A 105 26.60 17.20 -12.63
C GLU A 105 27.03 15.78 -13.00
N LYS A 106 26.22 15.07 -13.79
CA LYS A 106 26.55 13.74 -14.31
C LYS A 106 26.13 13.61 -15.77
N VAL A 107 26.88 12.83 -16.54
CA VAL A 107 26.50 12.43 -17.90
C VAL A 107 25.74 11.11 -17.82
N VAL A 108 24.54 11.07 -18.39
CA VAL A 108 23.63 9.93 -18.32
C VAL A 108 23.25 9.54 -19.75
N ALA A 109 23.30 8.24 -20.03
CA ALA A 109 22.87 7.67 -21.30
C ALA A 109 21.38 7.29 -21.25
N VAL A 110 20.70 7.36 -22.39
CA VAL A 110 19.31 6.93 -22.54
C VAL A 110 19.15 5.47 -22.12
N GLY A 111 18.13 5.18 -21.31
CA GLY A 111 17.83 3.85 -20.79
C GLY A 111 18.77 3.36 -19.68
N LYS A 112 19.56 4.27 -19.08
CA LYS A 112 20.45 3.97 -17.96
C LYS A 112 20.16 4.86 -16.75
N TRP A 113 20.18 4.24 -15.58
CA TRP A 113 20.16 4.95 -14.30
C TRP A 113 21.49 5.65 -14.04
N SER A 114 21.44 6.82 -13.42
CA SER A 114 22.61 7.54 -12.93
C SER A 114 23.12 6.94 -11.63
N GLU A 115 24.37 7.28 -11.28
CA GLU A 115 24.83 7.26 -9.89
C GLU A 115 24.00 8.21 -9.01
N TRP A 116 24.09 8.06 -7.69
CA TRP A 116 23.37 8.88 -6.73
C TRP A 116 23.68 10.37 -6.88
N TYR A 117 22.63 11.19 -6.92
CA TYR A 117 22.70 12.64 -6.68
C TYR A 117 22.46 12.91 -5.20
N ARG A 118 23.25 13.80 -4.60
CA ARG A 118 22.94 14.37 -3.29
C ARG A 118 22.21 15.70 -3.48
N VAL A 119 21.03 15.82 -2.91
CA VAL A 119 20.17 17.01 -3.03
C VAL A 119 20.01 17.71 -1.69
N ARG A 120 20.29 19.01 -1.66
CA ARG A 120 20.12 19.84 -0.46
C ARG A 120 18.98 20.85 -0.62
N PHE A 121 17.87 20.60 0.07
CA PHE A 121 16.74 21.53 0.13
C PHE A 121 16.91 22.54 1.26
N LYS A 122 17.05 23.82 0.92
CA LYS A 122 17.11 24.91 1.91
C LYS A 122 15.73 25.10 2.55
N VAL A 123 15.63 24.85 3.86
CA VAL A 123 14.40 25.09 4.65
C VAL A 123 14.38 26.53 5.16
N THR A 124 15.49 26.96 5.74
CA THR A 124 15.74 28.35 6.16
C THR A 124 17.18 28.74 5.75
N ARG A 125 17.63 29.94 6.14
CA ARG A 125 19.03 30.36 5.94
C ARG A 125 20.04 29.43 6.63
N PHE A 126 19.64 28.74 7.71
CA PHE A 126 20.54 27.94 8.55
C PHE A 126 20.22 26.44 8.56
N ILE A 127 19.03 26.05 8.08
CA ILE A 127 18.55 24.65 8.13
C ILE A 127 18.34 24.17 6.70
N SER A 128 18.86 22.97 6.40
CA SER A 128 18.64 22.28 5.13
C SER A 128 18.23 20.84 5.38
N ALA A 129 17.35 20.31 4.52
CA ALA A 129 17.05 18.89 4.45
C ALA A 129 17.92 18.24 3.38
N HIS A 130 18.48 17.08 3.70
CA HIS A 130 19.36 16.32 2.82
C HIS A 130 18.63 15.08 2.31
N GLY A 131 18.71 14.87 1.00
CA GLY A 131 18.17 13.68 0.36
C GLY A 131 19.11 13.17 -0.72
N ILE A 132 18.78 11.99 -1.24
CA ILE A 132 19.43 11.40 -2.39
C ILE A 132 18.39 10.96 -3.42
N CYS A 133 18.75 10.97 -4.69
CA CYS A 133 17.92 10.45 -5.77
C CYS A 133 18.76 9.95 -6.94
N LYS A 134 18.18 9.08 -7.75
CA LYS A 134 18.72 8.68 -9.05
C LYS A 134 17.89 9.25 -10.18
N VAL A 135 18.50 9.29 -11.35
CA VAL A 135 17.90 9.83 -12.56
C VAL A 135 17.98 8.79 -13.67
N LEU A 136 16.88 8.60 -14.37
CA LEU A 136 16.80 7.80 -15.59
C LEU A 136 16.52 8.74 -16.77
N LEU A 137 17.45 8.77 -17.72
CA LEU A 137 17.24 9.46 -18.99
C LEU A 137 16.44 8.54 -19.92
N GLN A 138 15.22 8.92 -20.26
CA GLN A 138 14.31 8.07 -21.03
C GLN A 138 14.40 8.35 -22.53
N SER A 139 14.59 9.61 -22.90
CA SER A 139 14.82 10.02 -24.30
C SER A 139 15.51 11.37 -24.34
N VAL A 140 16.21 11.63 -25.45
CA VAL A 140 16.71 12.97 -25.84
C VAL A 140 16.09 13.44 -27.16
N THR A 141 15.38 12.57 -27.87
CA THR A 141 14.74 12.82 -29.17
C THR A 141 13.46 11.98 -29.27
N PRO A 142 12.34 12.51 -29.81
CA PRO A 142 12.14 13.89 -30.25
C PRO A 142 12.17 14.91 -29.10
N ASP A 143 11.86 14.46 -27.88
CA ASP A 143 11.84 15.28 -26.68
C ASP A 143 12.77 14.70 -25.61
N VAL A 144 13.33 15.57 -24.77
CA VAL A 144 14.03 15.14 -23.56
C VAL A 144 13.01 14.66 -22.55
N ARG A 145 13.12 13.41 -22.10
CA ARG A 145 12.29 12.83 -21.04
C ARG A 145 13.18 12.31 -19.93
N LEU A 146 12.82 12.70 -18.72
CA LEU A 146 13.55 12.37 -17.51
C LEU A 146 12.60 11.81 -16.48
N TYR A 147 13.02 10.71 -15.88
CA TYR A 147 12.42 10.20 -14.67
C TYR A 147 13.40 10.42 -13.51
N VAL A 148 12.93 11.06 -12.44
CA VAL A 148 13.70 11.18 -11.19
C VAL A 148 13.07 10.24 -10.17
N SER A 149 13.90 9.37 -9.58
CA SER A 149 13.48 8.47 -8.51
C SER A 149 12.88 9.27 -7.36
N PRO A 150 12.04 8.65 -6.52
CA PRO A 150 11.63 9.29 -5.31
C PRO A 150 12.85 9.74 -4.49
N ILE A 151 12.71 10.91 -3.88
CA ILE A 151 13.78 11.48 -3.06
C ILE A 151 13.80 10.70 -1.75
N GLU A 152 14.90 10.01 -1.56
CA GLU A 152 15.22 9.26 -0.34
C GLU A 152 15.80 10.23 0.70
N ILE A 153 15.62 9.90 1.98
CA ILE A 153 16.34 10.58 3.06
C ILE A 153 17.82 10.18 2.94
N ASP A 154 18.72 11.16 2.98
CA ASP A 154 20.16 10.87 2.95
C ASP A 154 20.55 10.01 4.17
N PRO A 155 20.96 8.73 3.99
CA PRO A 155 21.24 7.83 5.10
C PRO A 155 22.43 8.29 5.96
N GLU A 156 23.34 9.08 5.39
CA GLU A 156 24.44 9.66 6.14
C GLU A 156 24.05 10.96 6.86
N ARG A 157 22.97 11.63 6.45
CA ARG A 157 22.55 12.93 7.03
C ARG A 157 21.03 13.02 7.18
N PRO A 158 20.40 12.07 7.89
CA PRO A 158 18.96 11.99 7.90
C PRO A 158 18.37 13.19 8.64
N ALA A 159 17.40 13.87 8.02
CA ALA A 159 16.75 15.05 8.61
C ALA A 159 15.85 14.70 9.82
N VAL A 160 15.45 13.43 9.91
CA VAL A 160 14.71 12.81 11.02
C VAL A 160 15.30 11.42 11.25
N PRO A 161 15.31 10.87 12.49
CA PRO A 161 15.75 9.50 12.72
C PRO A 161 14.96 8.51 11.86
N ILE A 162 15.67 7.66 11.11
CA ILE A 162 15.10 6.58 10.27
C ILE A 162 15.54 5.18 10.71
N CYS A 163 16.35 5.11 11.77
CA CYS A 163 16.76 3.86 12.42
C CYS A 163 16.88 4.09 13.94
N CYS A 164 17.08 2.99 14.67
CA CYS A 164 17.48 3.00 16.07
C CYS A 164 18.66 2.02 16.26
N PRO A 165 19.80 2.46 16.84
CA PRO A 165 20.10 3.82 17.31
C PRO A 165 20.26 4.81 16.14
N PRO A 166 19.98 6.13 16.32
CA PRO A 166 19.87 7.07 15.20
C PRO A 166 21.10 7.24 14.29
N ASN A 167 22.29 6.89 14.76
CA ASN A 167 23.53 6.98 13.98
C ASN A 167 23.82 5.72 13.15
N TYR A 168 23.06 4.64 13.34
CA TYR A 168 23.32 3.36 12.69
C TYR A 168 23.22 3.45 11.17
N THR A 169 22.23 4.16 10.62
CA THR A 169 22.10 4.32 9.16
C THR A 169 23.34 4.96 8.53
N ARG A 170 23.99 5.91 9.24
CA ARG A 170 25.24 6.53 8.75
C ARG A 170 26.38 5.51 8.75
N GLN A 171 26.52 4.73 9.82
CA GLN A 171 27.57 3.71 9.92
C GLN A 171 27.40 2.67 8.82
N LEU A 172 26.17 2.19 8.63
CA LEU A 172 25.84 1.26 7.57
C LEU A 172 26.16 1.85 6.19
N ALA A 173 25.73 3.09 5.91
CA ALA A 173 26.02 3.74 4.64
C ALA A 173 27.52 3.94 4.37
N GLN A 174 28.34 4.10 5.41
CA GLN A 174 29.80 4.16 5.28
C GLN A 174 30.42 2.81 4.93
N LYS A 175 29.78 1.69 5.31
CA LYS A 175 30.24 0.32 5.02
C LYS A 175 29.78 -0.14 3.63
N ILE A 176 28.49 0.00 3.33
CA ILE A 176 27.85 -0.57 2.13
C ILE A 176 27.54 0.47 1.03
N GLY A 177 27.84 1.74 1.27
CA GLY A 177 27.47 2.84 0.37
C GLY A 177 26.02 3.30 0.57
N LEU A 178 25.54 4.15 -0.34
CA LEU A 178 24.19 4.72 -0.27
C LEU A 178 23.13 3.71 -0.71
N PHE A 179 21.99 3.73 -0.03
CA PHE A 179 20.82 2.87 -0.27
C PHE A 179 19.53 3.68 -0.11
N LYS A 180 18.41 3.14 -0.62
CA LYS A 180 17.09 3.77 -0.46
C LYS A 180 16.66 3.73 1.01
N THR A 181 15.87 4.72 1.44
CA THR A 181 15.52 4.87 2.87
C THR A 181 14.03 5.05 3.11
N ARG A 182 13.23 5.07 2.04
CA ARG A 182 11.78 5.07 2.12
C ARG A 182 11.25 3.66 2.27
N GLY A 183 10.16 3.48 3.03
CA GLY A 183 9.61 2.14 3.29
C GLY A 183 8.98 1.41 2.09
N TRP A 184 8.90 2.03 0.90
CA TRP A 184 8.45 1.35 -0.32
C TRP A 184 9.46 1.67 -1.44
N GLU A 185 10.47 0.80 -1.58
CA GLU A 185 11.70 1.10 -2.32
C GLU A 185 11.63 0.77 -3.80
N SER A 186 10.96 -0.33 -4.17
CA SER A 186 10.66 -0.66 -5.57
C SER A 186 9.51 0.21 -6.08
N ASP A 187 9.76 1.05 -7.09
CA ASP A 187 8.75 2.00 -7.58
C ASP A 187 7.68 1.35 -8.47
N THR A 188 6.82 0.55 -7.84
CA THR A 188 5.68 -0.10 -8.48
C THR A 188 4.68 0.90 -9.02
N ALA A 189 4.54 2.09 -8.41
CA ALA A 189 3.68 3.16 -8.93
C ALA A 189 4.23 3.76 -10.22
N GLY A 190 5.53 4.04 -10.29
CA GLY A 190 6.18 4.47 -11.52
C GLY A 190 5.96 3.51 -12.67
N LEU A 191 6.07 2.20 -12.41
CA LEU A 191 5.79 1.18 -13.41
C LEU A 191 4.30 1.16 -13.82
N LYS A 192 3.39 1.12 -12.85
CA LYS A 192 1.92 1.07 -13.05
C LYS A 192 1.41 2.26 -13.85
N GLU A 193 1.89 3.46 -13.54
CA GLU A 193 1.49 4.71 -14.20
C GLU A 193 2.19 4.91 -15.56
N GLY A 194 3.09 4.02 -15.96
CA GLY A 194 3.85 4.12 -17.21
C GLY A 194 4.96 5.19 -17.18
N ALA A 195 5.33 5.68 -15.99
CA ALA A 195 6.47 6.56 -15.81
C ALA A 195 7.81 5.79 -15.86
N LEU A 196 7.79 4.49 -15.54
CA LEU A 196 8.88 3.53 -15.73
C LEU A 196 8.42 2.39 -16.63
N ASP A 197 9.36 1.83 -17.39
CA ASP A 197 9.19 0.56 -18.08
C ASP A 197 9.69 -0.63 -17.24
N GLU A 198 9.41 -1.84 -17.70
CA GLU A 198 9.75 -3.09 -17.01
C GLU A 198 11.27 -3.23 -16.82
N LYS A 199 12.04 -2.80 -17.82
CA LYS A 199 13.51 -2.80 -17.78
C LYS A 199 14.03 -1.96 -16.61
N ALA A 200 13.64 -0.69 -16.57
CA ALA A 200 14.10 0.25 -15.57
C ALA A 200 13.66 -0.16 -14.17
N PHE A 201 12.43 -0.69 -14.04
CA PHE A 201 11.90 -1.19 -12.77
C PHE A 201 12.68 -2.40 -12.25
N ILE A 202 12.97 -3.41 -13.09
CA ILE A 202 13.70 -4.60 -12.67
C ILE A 202 15.18 -4.29 -12.39
N GLU A 203 15.83 -3.47 -13.22
CA GLU A 203 17.21 -3.04 -12.96
C GLU A 203 17.33 -2.33 -11.59
N ASP A 204 16.44 -1.38 -11.30
CA ASP A 204 16.39 -0.67 -10.02
C ASP A 204 16.04 -1.61 -8.85
N THR A 205 15.09 -2.53 -9.04
CA THR A 205 14.71 -3.48 -7.99
C THR A 205 15.83 -4.45 -7.67
N PHE A 206 16.58 -4.94 -8.67
CA PHE A 206 17.72 -5.83 -8.41
C PHE A 206 18.86 -5.12 -7.69
N GLU A 207 19.09 -3.84 -7.96
CA GLU A 207 20.04 -3.04 -7.17
C GLU A 207 19.58 -2.90 -5.71
N VAL A 208 18.28 -2.70 -5.47
CA VAL A 208 17.72 -2.69 -4.10
C VAL A 208 17.95 -4.03 -3.41
N MET A 209 17.66 -5.16 -4.08
CA MET A 209 17.90 -6.49 -3.52
C MET A 209 19.36 -6.73 -3.17
N ASP A 210 20.29 -6.30 -4.03
CA ASP A 210 21.72 -6.43 -3.78
C ASP A 210 22.13 -5.61 -2.55
N LYS A 211 21.58 -4.39 -2.39
CA LYS A 211 21.83 -3.55 -1.20
C LYS A 211 21.20 -4.11 0.07
N HIS A 212 20.01 -4.72 0.00
CA HIS A 212 19.42 -5.41 1.14
C HIS A 212 20.22 -6.64 1.55
N ALA A 213 20.74 -7.41 0.58
CA ALA A 213 21.62 -8.53 0.87
C ALA A 213 22.93 -8.07 1.56
N GLU A 214 23.57 -7.01 1.06
CA GLU A 214 24.75 -6.41 1.71
C GLU A 214 24.42 -5.95 3.14
N MET A 215 23.32 -5.22 3.32
CA MET A 215 22.85 -4.75 4.62
C MET A 215 22.59 -5.92 5.58
N ALA A 216 21.92 -6.96 5.11
CA ALA A 216 21.53 -8.07 5.95
C ALA A 216 22.74 -8.89 6.41
N LEU A 217 23.74 -9.08 5.54
CA LEU A 217 24.99 -9.75 5.88
C LEU A 217 25.85 -8.90 6.82
N GLU A 218 25.91 -7.59 6.61
CA GLU A 218 26.65 -6.69 7.52
C GLU A 218 26.08 -6.74 8.94
N VAL A 219 24.75 -6.73 9.08
CA VAL A 219 24.10 -6.85 10.40
C VAL A 219 24.34 -8.24 10.99
N LEU A 220 24.29 -9.30 10.17
CA LEU A 220 24.58 -10.66 10.63
C LEU A 220 25.98 -10.76 11.25
N HIS A 221 26.98 -10.15 10.60
CA HIS A 221 28.38 -10.15 11.02
C HIS A 221 28.70 -9.33 12.28
N GLU A 222 27.77 -8.49 12.74
CA GLU A 222 27.93 -7.79 14.03
C GLU A 222 27.85 -8.78 15.22
N ASP A 223 27.17 -9.93 15.05
CA ASP A 223 27.10 -11.08 15.98
C ASP A 223 26.83 -10.69 17.46
N ASP A 224 26.13 -9.57 17.67
CA ASP A 224 25.78 -9.02 18.99
C ASP A 224 24.28 -9.11 19.29
N TRP A 225 23.57 -9.97 18.54
CA TRP A 225 22.13 -10.12 18.60
C TRP A 225 21.71 -11.43 19.27
N GLY A 226 20.64 -11.37 20.08
CA GLY A 226 19.91 -12.56 20.51
C GLY A 226 18.80 -12.95 19.52
N LEU A 227 18.27 -11.96 18.79
CA LEU A 227 17.27 -12.14 17.73
C LEU A 227 17.62 -11.21 16.58
N TYR A 228 17.79 -11.77 15.39
CA TYR A 228 17.97 -11.02 14.16
C TYR A 228 16.77 -11.25 13.23
N VAL A 229 16.15 -10.17 12.74
CA VAL A 229 15.02 -10.20 11.81
C VAL A 229 15.34 -9.34 10.60
N ALA A 230 15.39 -9.97 9.44
CA ALA A 230 15.48 -9.30 8.14
C ALA A 230 14.14 -9.44 7.41
N VAL A 231 13.64 -8.33 6.87
CA VAL A 231 12.42 -8.32 6.04
C VAL A 231 12.80 -7.88 4.64
N LEU A 232 12.57 -8.76 3.66
CA LEU A 232 12.88 -8.54 2.25
C LEU A 232 11.57 -8.53 1.47
N SER A 233 11.30 -7.45 0.75
CA SER A 233 9.95 -7.16 0.23
C SER A 233 9.81 -7.42 -1.26
N GLU A 234 10.91 -7.69 -1.97
CA GLU A 234 10.97 -7.61 -3.43
C GLU A 234 10.26 -8.80 -4.09
N THR A 235 10.14 -9.94 -3.38
CA THR A 235 9.27 -11.06 -3.78
C THR A 235 7.83 -10.59 -3.93
N ASP A 236 7.31 -9.84 -2.97
CA ASP A 236 5.97 -9.24 -3.00
C ASP A 236 5.86 -8.16 -4.09
N ARG A 237 6.79 -7.19 -4.12
CA ARG A 237 6.71 -6.04 -5.04
C ARG A 237 6.74 -6.47 -6.50
N VAL A 238 7.65 -7.38 -6.85
CA VAL A 238 7.78 -7.89 -8.21
C VAL A 238 6.62 -8.82 -8.54
N SER A 239 6.17 -9.67 -7.62
CA SER A 239 4.99 -10.51 -7.84
C SER A 239 3.72 -9.69 -8.11
N HIS A 240 3.51 -8.59 -7.40
CA HIS A 240 2.36 -7.72 -7.66
C HIS A 240 2.35 -7.20 -9.09
N VAL A 241 3.48 -6.68 -9.61
CA VAL A 241 3.46 -5.98 -10.90
C VAL A 241 3.85 -6.83 -12.10
N MET A 242 4.63 -7.91 -11.93
CA MET A 242 5.16 -8.69 -13.06
C MET A 242 4.41 -9.98 -13.35
N TRP A 243 3.47 -10.43 -12.50
CA TRP A 243 2.77 -11.71 -12.70
C TRP A 243 2.01 -11.78 -14.03
N ARG A 244 1.47 -10.66 -14.50
CA ARG A 244 0.82 -10.54 -15.82
C ARG A 244 1.68 -10.99 -16.99
N LEU A 245 2.99 -11.10 -16.84
CA LEU A 245 3.91 -11.53 -17.89
C LEU A 245 4.19 -13.05 -17.84
N ILE A 246 3.63 -13.76 -16.86
CA ILE A 246 3.74 -15.21 -16.71
C ILE A 246 2.49 -15.92 -17.23
N ASP A 247 1.30 -15.36 -16.97
CA ASP A 247 0.02 -15.99 -17.32
C ASP A 247 -0.57 -15.39 -18.62
N PRO A 248 -0.57 -16.13 -19.74
CA PRO A 248 -1.11 -15.65 -21.03
C PRO A 248 -2.61 -15.33 -21.01
N ARG A 249 -3.34 -15.75 -19.96
CA ARG A 249 -4.78 -15.48 -19.79
C ARG A 249 -5.03 -14.12 -19.15
N HIS A 250 -4.02 -13.48 -18.56
CA HIS A 250 -4.18 -12.20 -17.88
C HIS A 250 -4.52 -11.09 -18.92
N PRO A 251 -5.54 -10.23 -18.69
CA PRO A 251 -5.94 -9.23 -19.70
C PRO A 251 -4.87 -8.18 -20.03
N ALA A 252 -3.89 -7.97 -19.14
CA ALA A 252 -2.71 -7.14 -19.35
C ALA A 252 -1.44 -7.91 -19.80
N TYR A 253 -1.57 -9.18 -20.23
CA TYR A 253 -0.45 -9.95 -20.77
C TYR A 253 0.05 -9.36 -22.08
N ASP A 254 1.37 -9.27 -22.22
CA ASP A 254 2.05 -8.83 -23.44
C ASP A 254 3.12 -9.89 -23.79
N PRO A 255 3.02 -10.58 -24.95
CA PRO A 255 3.96 -11.64 -25.32
C PRO A 255 5.38 -11.14 -25.60
N VAL A 256 5.54 -9.89 -26.03
CA VAL A 256 6.86 -9.30 -26.30
C VAL A 256 7.56 -9.03 -24.96
N LEU A 257 6.86 -8.39 -24.03
CA LEU A 257 7.39 -8.17 -22.68
C LEU A 257 7.59 -9.49 -21.92
N ALA A 258 6.69 -10.47 -22.08
CA ALA A 258 6.84 -11.78 -21.46
C ALA A 258 8.07 -12.54 -21.94
N ALA A 259 8.45 -12.40 -23.22
CA ALA A 259 9.66 -13.02 -23.74
C ALA A 259 10.94 -12.46 -23.09
N GLU A 260 10.93 -11.21 -22.63
CA GLU A 260 12.08 -10.53 -22.05
C GLU A 260 12.08 -10.54 -20.50
N TYR A 261 10.90 -10.43 -19.90
CA TYR A 261 10.71 -10.21 -18.46
C TYR A 261 9.77 -11.22 -17.78
N GLY A 262 9.27 -12.23 -18.49
CA GLY A 262 8.39 -13.27 -17.94
C GLY A 262 9.03 -14.08 -16.80
N ASP A 263 10.35 -14.15 -16.75
CA ASP A 263 11.12 -14.84 -15.71
C ASP A 263 11.49 -13.93 -14.51
N SER A 264 10.99 -12.69 -14.47
CA SER A 264 11.37 -11.71 -13.42
C SER A 264 11.09 -12.21 -12.01
N ILE A 265 9.93 -12.86 -11.79
CA ILE A 265 9.59 -13.42 -10.47
C ILE A 265 10.56 -14.56 -10.13
N GLU A 266 10.84 -15.47 -11.06
CA GLU A 266 11.80 -16.55 -10.84
C GLU A 266 13.19 -16.01 -10.49
N LYS A 267 13.67 -14.98 -11.20
CA LYS A 267 14.95 -14.31 -10.91
C LYS A 267 15.00 -13.72 -9.51
N VAL A 268 13.91 -13.10 -9.03
CA VAL A 268 13.82 -12.60 -7.65
C VAL A 268 13.95 -13.75 -6.65
N TYR A 269 13.21 -14.85 -6.84
CA TYR A 269 13.31 -16.01 -5.96
C TYR A 269 14.70 -16.65 -5.98
N ARG A 270 15.39 -16.70 -7.14
CA ARG A 270 16.78 -17.15 -7.23
C ARG A 270 17.74 -16.28 -6.43
N LYS A 271 17.59 -14.94 -6.47
CA LYS A 271 18.41 -14.04 -5.65
C LYS A 271 18.14 -14.21 -4.15
N MET A 272 16.89 -14.50 -3.77
CA MET A 272 16.53 -14.84 -2.39
C MET A 272 17.16 -16.18 -1.96
N ASP A 273 17.11 -17.20 -2.82
CA ASP A 273 17.77 -18.49 -2.58
C ASP A 273 19.30 -18.33 -2.41
N ASP A 274 19.95 -17.53 -3.26
CA ASP A 274 21.36 -17.17 -3.12
C ASP A 274 21.66 -16.53 -1.76
N LEU A 275 20.79 -15.63 -1.27
CA LEU A 275 20.95 -14.99 0.03
C LEU A 275 20.75 -15.96 1.19
N VAL A 276 19.77 -16.87 1.10
CA VAL A 276 19.60 -17.96 2.07
C VAL A 276 20.86 -18.83 2.12
N GLY A 277 21.44 -19.16 0.97
CA GLY A 277 22.71 -19.87 0.89
C GLY A 277 23.86 -19.14 1.58
N LYS A 278 23.95 -17.81 1.43
CA LYS A 278 24.94 -16.99 2.15
C LYS A 278 24.73 -17.05 3.66
N PHE A 279 23.51 -16.89 4.16
CA PHE A 279 23.24 -17.04 5.59
C PHE A 279 23.64 -18.41 6.13
N LEU A 280 23.28 -19.49 5.43
CA LEU A 280 23.64 -20.84 5.83
C LEU A 280 25.15 -21.09 5.91
N ASN A 281 25.95 -20.38 5.12
CA ASN A 281 27.41 -20.49 5.15
C ASN A 281 28.07 -19.68 6.27
N GLU A 282 27.39 -18.65 6.78
CA GLU A 282 27.95 -17.71 7.76
C GLU A 282 27.52 -18.05 9.21
N ILE A 283 26.39 -18.75 9.40
CA ILE A 283 25.91 -19.14 10.73
C ILE A 283 26.46 -20.51 11.17
N ASP A 284 26.61 -20.71 12.48
CA ASP A 284 26.77 -22.05 13.06
C ASP A 284 25.39 -22.67 13.28
N PRO A 285 25.01 -23.76 12.55
CA PRO A 285 23.70 -24.38 12.70
C PRO A 285 23.48 -25.03 14.07
N LEU A 286 24.55 -25.28 14.85
CA LEU A 286 24.48 -25.83 16.20
C LEU A 286 24.05 -24.80 17.24
N THR A 287 24.34 -23.52 17.00
CA THR A 287 24.04 -22.43 17.95
C THR A 287 22.96 -21.48 17.44
N THR A 288 22.69 -21.47 16.13
CA THR A 288 21.80 -20.50 15.49
C THR A 288 20.64 -21.17 14.78
N ASP A 289 19.43 -20.72 15.12
CA ASP A 289 18.17 -21.13 14.49
C ASP A 289 17.91 -20.17 13.33
N LEU A 290 17.79 -20.70 12.11
CA LEU A 290 17.41 -19.90 10.95
C LEU A 290 16.02 -20.32 10.48
N TYR A 291 15.11 -19.35 10.46
CA TYR A 291 13.76 -19.50 9.91
C TYR A 291 13.58 -18.54 8.75
N ILE A 292 13.19 -19.07 7.58
CA ILE A 292 12.76 -18.29 6.43
C ILE A 292 11.25 -18.44 6.34
N ILE A 293 10.55 -17.33 6.55
CA ILE A 293 9.10 -17.29 6.58
C ILE A 293 8.58 -16.30 5.56
N SER A 294 7.40 -16.58 5.03
CA SER A 294 6.61 -15.59 4.31
C SER A 294 5.30 -15.37 5.05
N ASP A 295 4.88 -14.11 5.11
CA ASP A 295 3.61 -13.70 5.65
C ASP A 295 2.41 -14.22 4.84
N HIS A 296 2.60 -14.50 3.56
CA HIS A 296 1.57 -15.08 2.68
C HIS A 296 2.13 -15.63 1.36
N GLY A 297 1.38 -16.52 0.72
CA GLY A 297 1.60 -16.90 -0.67
C GLY A 297 1.05 -15.86 -1.65
N PHE A 298 1.02 -16.20 -2.94
CA PHE A 298 0.57 -15.30 -4.02
C PHE A 298 -0.21 -16.04 -5.11
N ARG A 299 -1.10 -15.32 -5.79
CA ARG A 299 -1.77 -15.77 -7.02
C ARG A 299 -1.93 -14.62 -8.00
N SER A 300 -2.09 -14.95 -9.28
CA SER A 300 -2.59 -13.97 -10.25
C SER A 300 -4.09 -13.74 -10.08
N PHE A 301 -4.56 -12.56 -10.47
CA PHE A 301 -5.98 -12.31 -10.66
C PHE A 301 -6.24 -11.63 -12.01
N HIS A 302 -7.24 -12.13 -12.72
CA HIS A 302 -7.66 -11.65 -14.04
C HIS A 302 -8.87 -10.72 -13.95
N THR A 303 -9.63 -10.82 -12.86
CA THR A 303 -10.91 -10.13 -12.71
C THR A 303 -11.08 -9.59 -11.30
N GLY A 304 -11.35 -8.30 -11.19
CA GLY A 304 -11.78 -7.65 -9.95
C GLY A 304 -13.29 -7.84 -9.72
N VAL A 305 -13.69 -8.09 -8.47
CA VAL A 305 -15.08 -8.33 -8.06
C VAL A 305 -15.59 -7.22 -7.16
N ASN A 306 -16.48 -6.38 -7.65
CA ASN A 306 -17.05 -5.26 -6.92
C ASN A 306 -18.22 -5.74 -6.03
N LEU A 307 -17.90 -6.11 -4.79
CA LEU A 307 -18.85 -6.63 -3.80
C LEU A 307 -20.00 -5.66 -3.52
N ASN A 308 -19.75 -4.34 -3.41
CA ASN A 308 -20.83 -3.38 -3.19
C ASN A 308 -21.76 -3.27 -4.40
N THR A 309 -21.22 -3.36 -5.62
CA THR A 309 -22.02 -3.43 -6.84
C THR A 309 -22.91 -4.68 -6.81
N TRP A 310 -22.36 -5.85 -6.44
CA TRP A 310 -23.16 -7.07 -6.29
C TRP A 310 -24.26 -6.93 -5.23
N LEU A 311 -23.95 -6.39 -4.05
CA LEU A 311 -24.92 -6.15 -2.96
C LEU A 311 -26.01 -5.15 -3.37
N SER A 312 -25.70 -4.20 -4.25
CA SER A 312 -26.67 -3.22 -4.75
C SER A 312 -27.61 -3.77 -5.83
N GLN A 313 -27.23 -4.88 -6.47
CA GLN A 313 -27.97 -5.51 -7.57
C GLN A 313 -28.69 -6.80 -7.15
N ASN A 314 -28.34 -7.37 -5.99
CA ASN A 314 -28.85 -8.66 -5.54
C ASN A 314 -29.49 -8.56 -4.17
N GLY A 315 -30.52 -9.37 -3.95
CA GLY A 315 -31.25 -9.51 -2.70
C GLY A 315 -31.50 -10.97 -2.32
N PRO A 316 -32.35 -11.24 -1.33
CA PRO A 316 -32.73 -12.61 -0.93
C PRO A 316 -33.18 -13.44 -2.12
N GLY A 317 -32.64 -14.64 -2.28
CA GLY A 317 -32.98 -15.55 -3.39
C GLY A 317 -32.68 -14.98 -4.79
N GLY A 318 -31.81 -13.97 -4.90
CA GLY A 318 -31.51 -13.29 -6.17
C GLY A 318 -32.51 -12.19 -6.57
N ASP A 319 -33.43 -11.80 -5.67
CA ASP A 319 -34.42 -10.76 -5.94
C ASP A 319 -33.79 -9.36 -5.98
N ALA A 320 -33.48 -8.88 -7.20
CA ALA A 320 -32.93 -7.56 -7.44
C ALA A 320 -33.87 -6.40 -7.04
N SER A 321 -35.16 -6.63 -6.84
CA SER A 321 -36.09 -5.60 -6.35
C SER A 321 -35.89 -5.29 -4.85
N ARG A 322 -35.17 -6.16 -4.14
CA ARG A 322 -34.89 -6.06 -2.70
C ARG A 322 -33.39 -6.15 -2.42
N PRO A 323 -32.56 -5.22 -2.94
CA PRO A 323 -31.12 -5.32 -2.85
C PRO A 323 -30.62 -5.27 -1.39
N PHE A 324 -29.51 -5.94 -1.10
CA PHE A 324 -28.86 -5.83 0.21
C PHE A 324 -28.33 -4.43 0.49
N MET A 325 -27.92 -3.70 -0.55
CA MET A 325 -27.44 -2.31 -0.45
C MET A 325 -28.33 -1.38 -1.27
N LYS A 326 -29.03 -0.44 -0.60
CA LYS A 326 -29.95 0.48 -1.27
C LYS A 326 -29.28 1.81 -1.55
N LEU A 327 -29.30 2.24 -2.81
CA LEU A 327 -28.78 3.55 -3.22
C LEU A 327 -29.91 4.57 -3.29
N ARG A 328 -29.63 5.81 -2.89
CA ARG A 328 -30.53 6.97 -3.06
C ARG A 328 -30.06 7.94 -4.13
N LEU A 329 -28.78 7.89 -4.49
CA LEU A 329 -28.17 8.69 -5.56
C LEU A 329 -27.27 7.79 -6.41
N PRO A 330 -26.99 8.16 -7.68
CA PRO A 330 -25.98 7.49 -8.47
C PRO A 330 -24.61 7.55 -7.78
N ALA A 331 -23.92 6.42 -7.70
CA ALA A 331 -22.53 6.40 -7.28
C ALA A 331 -21.67 6.99 -8.41
N ASN A 332 -21.02 8.13 -8.16
CA ASN A 332 -20.21 8.84 -9.15
C ASN A 332 -18.75 9.04 -8.72
N ARG A 333 -18.36 8.47 -7.58
CA ARG A 333 -17.00 8.58 -7.03
C ARG A 333 -16.18 7.36 -7.41
N GLN A 334 -15.04 7.62 -8.05
CA GLN A 334 -13.95 6.65 -8.17
C GLN A 334 -12.90 6.95 -7.10
N TYR A 335 -12.46 5.91 -6.40
CA TYR A 335 -11.41 6.00 -5.39
C TYR A 335 -10.05 5.60 -5.97
N ASN A 336 -8.99 6.14 -5.39
CA ASN A 336 -7.59 5.85 -5.71
C ASN A 336 -6.81 5.40 -4.46
N LEU A 337 -5.54 4.99 -4.62
CA LEU A 337 -4.72 4.49 -3.51
C LEU A 337 -4.46 5.53 -2.42
N GLN A 338 -4.39 6.81 -2.79
CA GLN A 338 -4.22 7.89 -1.84
C GLN A 338 -5.43 8.08 -0.92
N ASP A 339 -6.66 7.73 -1.35
CA ASP A 339 -7.83 7.76 -0.49
C ASP A 339 -7.70 6.80 0.71
N LEU A 340 -6.98 5.67 0.56
CA LEU A 340 -6.73 4.72 1.64
C LEU A 340 -5.79 5.29 2.72
N PHE A 341 -4.73 5.98 2.32
CA PHE A 341 -3.67 6.45 3.22
C PHE A 341 -3.82 7.90 3.68
N SER A 342 -4.74 8.66 3.08
CA SER A 342 -4.94 10.08 3.40
C SER A 342 -5.76 10.32 4.68
N GLY A 343 -6.24 9.25 5.32
CA GLY A 343 -7.19 9.35 6.44
C GLY A 343 -8.55 9.89 6.02
N ASN A 344 -8.87 9.82 4.72
CA ASN A 344 -10.14 10.27 4.18
C ASN A 344 -11.27 9.35 4.68
N THR A 345 -12.24 9.93 5.39
CA THR A 345 -13.41 9.21 5.92
C THR A 345 -14.67 9.40 5.07
N ASP A 346 -14.56 10.03 3.91
CA ASP A 346 -15.71 10.32 3.02
C ASP A 346 -16.13 9.11 2.18
N PHE A 347 -16.08 7.92 2.77
CA PHE A 347 -16.63 6.71 2.16
C PHE A 347 -18.13 6.88 1.93
N PHE A 348 -18.60 6.33 0.82
CA PHE A 348 -20.01 6.33 0.41
C PHE A 348 -20.62 7.72 0.18
N LYS A 349 -19.80 8.75 -0.02
CA LYS A 349 -20.24 10.12 -0.31
C LYS A 349 -20.00 10.54 -1.76
N ALA A 350 -20.92 11.31 -2.30
CA ALA A 350 -20.89 11.95 -3.60
C ALA A 350 -20.91 13.47 -3.45
N SER A 351 -20.20 14.16 -4.33
CA SER A 351 -20.29 15.62 -4.48
C SER A 351 -21.44 15.95 -5.43
N ILE A 352 -22.40 16.74 -4.94
CA ILE A 352 -23.56 17.20 -5.70
C ILE A 352 -23.37 18.69 -5.93
N HIS A 353 -23.26 19.08 -7.21
CA HIS A 353 -23.23 20.48 -7.59
C HIS A 353 -24.66 21.02 -7.70
N ASP A 354 -24.93 22.10 -6.99
CA ASP A 354 -26.14 22.89 -7.12
C ASP A 354 -25.88 24.02 -8.14
N PRO A 355 -26.42 23.92 -9.37
CA PRO A 355 -26.18 24.91 -10.41
C PRO A 355 -26.90 26.25 -10.15
N VAL A 356 -27.89 26.27 -9.24
CA VAL A 356 -28.65 27.48 -8.90
C VAL A 356 -27.94 28.28 -7.82
N GLU A 357 -27.43 27.60 -6.79
CA GLU A 357 -26.66 28.24 -5.71
C GLU A 357 -25.17 28.38 -6.05
N GLY A 358 -24.68 27.69 -7.09
CA GLY A 358 -23.25 27.62 -7.42
C GLY A 358 -22.41 26.90 -6.36
N THR A 359 -23.05 26.12 -5.48
CA THR A 359 -22.39 25.43 -4.36
C THR A 359 -22.23 23.94 -4.64
N THR A 360 -21.32 23.28 -3.93
CA THR A 360 -21.17 21.82 -3.96
C THR A 360 -21.40 21.28 -2.56
N LYS A 361 -22.38 20.38 -2.42
CA LYS A 361 -22.71 19.70 -1.17
C LYS A 361 -22.21 18.26 -1.25
N THR A 362 -21.74 17.73 -0.13
CA THR A 362 -21.31 16.33 -0.04
C THR A 362 -22.40 15.53 0.66
N GLU A 363 -22.90 14.49 0.02
CA GLU A 363 -23.99 13.66 0.55
C GLU A 363 -23.68 12.18 0.42
N TYR A 364 -24.22 11.34 1.32
CA TYR A 364 -24.18 9.90 1.13
C TYR A 364 -24.99 9.51 -0.10
N TYR A 365 -24.44 8.70 -1.01
CA TYR A 365 -25.23 8.14 -2.12
C TYR A 365 -25.98 6.86 -1.73
N VAL A 366 -25.65 6.29 -0.56
CA VAL A 366 -26.28 5.10 0.04
C VAL A 366 -27.46 5.52 0.93
N ASN A 367 -28.57 4.81 0.83
CA ASN A 367 -29.68 4.88 1.79
C ASN A 367 -29.43 3.90 2.93
N TRP A 368 -28.75 4.37 3.99
CA TRP A 368 -28.35 3.51 5.12
C TRP A 368 -29.52 2.90 5.89
N ASN A 369 -30.65 3.61 6.03
CA ASN A 369 -31.82 3.10 6.75
C ASN A 369 -32.47 1.88 6.08
N GLU A 370 -32.17 1.65 4.81
CA GLU A 370 -32.71 0.53 4.02
C GLU A 370 -31.61 -0.39 3.46
N THR A 371 -30.35 -0.13 3.80
CA THR A 371 -29.20 -0.97 3.43
C THR A 371 -28.98 -2.01 4.50
N ARG A 372 -29.08 -3.30 4.15
CA ARG A 372 -28.91 -4.44 5.05
C ARG A 372 -27.45 -4.87 5.19
N ALA A 373 -26.63 -4.68 4.16
CA ALA A 373 -25.20 -5.01 4.20
C ALA A 373 -24.38 -4.13 3.26
N PHE A 374 -23.09 -3.99 3.54
CA PHE A 374 -22.11 -3.26 2.74
C PHE A 374 -20.73 -3.92 2.85
N ALA A 375 -19.89 -3.74 1.83
CA ALA A 375 -18.51 -4.22 1.79
C ALA A 375 -17.53 -3.06 1.99
N LEU A 376 -16.47 -3.32 2.74
CA LEU A 376 -15.35 -2.40 2.95
C LEU A 376 -14.09 -3.20 3.26
N GLY A 377 -12.92 -2.70 2.87
CA GLY A 377 -11.66 -3.44 3.05
C GLY A 377 -11.51 -4.60 2.06
N LEU A 378 -10.58 -5.49 2.36
CA LEU A 378 -10.07 -6.47 1.40
C LEU A 378 -10.90 -7.77 1.38
N GLY A 379 -12.20 -7.63 1.06
CA GLY A 379 -13.14 -8.75 0.96
C GLY A 379 -14.08 -8.93 2.16
N SER A 380 -14.13 -7.97 3.08
CA SER A 380 -15.05 -8.00 4.22
C SER A 380 -16.43 -7.44 3.87
N ILE A 381 -17.47 -8.07 4.39
CA ILE A 381 -18.86 -7.60 4.34
C ILE A 381 -19.37 -7.43 5.77
N PHE A 382 -20.05 -6.31 5.99
CA PHE A 382 -20.65 -5.90 7.25
C PHE A 382 -22.17 -5.87 7.09
N ILE A 383 -22.87 -6.46 8.04
CA ILE A 383 -24.31 -6.37 8.20
C ILE A 383 -24.62 -5.05 8.90
N ASN A 384 -25.56 -4.27 8.39
CA ASN A 384 -25.97 -3.00 9.00
C ASN A 384 -26.91 -3.28 10.18
N LEU A 385 -26.35 -3.74 11.29
CA LEU A 385 -27.01 -4.29 12.46
C LEU A 385 -27.51 -3.18 13.39
N ARG A 386 -28.79 -3.28 13.76
CA ARG A 386 -29.42 -2.33 14.68
C ARG A 386 -28.73 -2.34 16.05
N GLY A 387 -28.32 -1.16 16.48
CA GLY A 387 -27.63 -0.97 17.77
C GLY A 387 -26.11 -1.06 17.68
N ARG A 388 -25.54 -1.48 16.54
CA ARG A 388 -24.10 -1.48 16.27
C ARG A 388 -23.73 -0.36 15.31
N GLU A 389 -24.32 -0.34 14.12
CA GLU A 389 -24.17 0.74 13.15
C GLU A 389 -25.13 1.91 13.44
N THR A 390 -24.67 3.15 13.19
CA THR A 390 -25.43 4.39 13.43
C THR A 390 -26.84 4.36 12.80
N TRP A 391 -26.98 3.75 11.63
CA TRP A 391 -28.24 3.62 10.89
C TRP A 391 -28.63 2.16 10.67
N GLY A 392 -28.27 1.28 11.60
CA GLY A 392 -28.53 -0.16 11.54
C GLY A 392 -30.00 -0.50 11.39
N CYS A 393 -30.36 -1.15 10.27
CA CYS A 393 -31.74 -1.52 9.96
C CYS A 393 -32.06 -3.00 10.25
N VAL A 394 -31.06 -3.88 10.23
CA VAL A 394 -31.19 -5.32 10.44
C VAL A 394 -31.39 -5.62 11.93
N ALA A 395 -32.47 -6.32 12.29
CA ALA A 395 -32.66 -6.76 13.67
C ALA A 395 -31.70 -7.91 14.01
N ARG A 396 -31.28 -8.02 15.27
CA ARG A 396 -30.38 -9.09 15.72
C ARG A 396 -30.92 -10.50 15.48
N ALA A 397 -32.24 -10.68 15.49
CA ALA A 397 -32.88 -11.96 15.15
C ALA A 397 -32.71 -12.34 13.67
N ASP A 398 -32.59 -11.35 12.77
CA ASP A 398 -32.48 -11.55 11.32
C ASP A 398 -31.02 -11.67 10.86
N TYR A 399 -30.05 -11.37 11.73
CA TYR A 399 -28.62 -11.33 11.41
C TYR A 399 -28.14 -12.59 10.67
N ASN A 400 -28.43 -13.77 11.23
CA ASN A 400 -27.99 -15.03 10.63
C ASN A 400 -28.63 -15.28 9.29
N ALA A 401 -29.91 -14.95 9.13
CA ALA A 401 -30.62 -15.10 7.86
C ALA A 401 -30.02 -14.19 6.77
N VAL A 402 -29.68 -12.94 7.11
CA VAL A 402 -29.03 -12.02 6.16
C VAL A 402 -27.66 -12.57 5.73
N CYS A 403 -26.88 -13.08 6.69
CA CYS A 403 -25.60 -13.73 6.38
C CYS A 403 -25.78 -14.92 5.44
N ASP A 404 -26.72 -15.82 5.72
CA ASP A 404 -26.98 -17.02 4.89
C ASP A 404 -27.43 -16.65 3.47
N GLU A 405 -28.30 -15.64 3.33
CA GLU A 405 -28.74 -15.12 2.04
C GLU A 405 -27.56 -14.59 1.20
N ILE A 406 -26.64 -13.85 1.81
CA ILE A 406 -25.45 -13.30 1.15
C ILE A 406 -24.45 -14.42 0.79
N ILE A 407 -24.19 -15.35 1.72
CA ILE A 407 -23.31 -16.50 1.50
C ILE A 407 -23.82 -17.29 0.29
N GLN A 408 -25.10 -17.69 0.29
CA GLN A 408 -25.68 -18.46 -0.80
C GLN A 408 -25.59 -17.72 -2.14
N GLY A 409 -25.93 -16.42 -2.16
CA GLY A 409 -25.88 -15.61 -3.38
C GLY A 409 -24.46 -15.50 -3.94
N LEU A 410 -23.48 -15.15 -3.11
CA LEU A 410 -22.09 -14.99 -3.53
C LEU A 410 -21.45 -16.32 -3.94
N GLU A 411 -21.69 -17.40 -3.20
CA GLU A 411 -21.11 -18.71 -3.53
C GLU A 411 -21.69 -19.32 -4.81
N SER A 412 -22.88 -18.86 -5.23
CA SER A 412 -23.49 -19.22 -6.52
C SER A 412 -23.03 -18.34 -7.70
N LEU A 413 -22.21 -17.30 -7.45
CA LEU A 413 -21.76 -16.38 -8.50
C LEU A 413 -20.83 -17.09 -9.49
N VAL A 414 -21.25 -17.09 -10.75
CA VAL A 414 -20.50 -17.62 -11.89
C VAL A 414 -20.13 -16.46 -12.80
N ASP A 415 -18.88 -16.43 -13.27
CA ASP A 415 -18.46 -15.51 -14.30
C ASP A 415 -19.07 -15.92 -15.65
N PRO A 416 -19.94 -15.11 -16.26
CA PRO A 416 -20.57 -15.45 -17.53
C PRO A 416 -19.57 -15.54 -18.69
N ALA A 417 -18.40 -14.90 -18.61
CA ALA A 417 -17.39 -14.95 -19.66
C ALA A 417 -16.62 -16.27 -19.67
N THR A 418 -16.43 -16.90 -18.50
CA THR A 418 -15.59 -18.09 -18.35
C THR A 418 -16.35 -19.34 -17.91
N GLY A 419 -17.59 -19.20 -17.41
CA GLY A 419 -18.38 -20.27 -16.81
C GLY A 419 -17.83 -20.78 -15.47
N LYS A 420 -16.82 -20.12 -14.89
CA LYS A 420 -16.18 -20.52 -13.64
C LYS A 420 -16.84 -19.87 -12.43
N ARG A 421 -16.76 -20.55 -11.29
CA ARG A 421 -17.13 -19.98 -10.00
C ARG A 421 -16.18 -18.83 -9.64
N VAL A 422 -16.73 -17.73 -9.11
CA VAL A 422 -15.97 -16.52 -8.73
C VAL A 422 -15.49 -16.58 -7.28
N ILE A 423 -16.34 -17.11 -6.39
CA ILE A 423 -16.09 -17.17 -4.95
C ILE A 423 -15.81 -18.62 -4.55
N ARG A 424 -14.69 -18.89 -3.89
CA ARG A 424 -14.38 -20.22 -3.37
C ARG A 424 -15.17 -20.52 -2.10
N LYS A 425 -15.23 -19.56 -1.18
CA LYS A 425 -16.00 -19.68 0.05
C LYS A 425 -16.29 -18.31 0.65
N VAL A 426 -17.43 -18.16 1.32
CA VAL A 426 -17.69 -17.02 2.21
C VAL A 426 -17.65 -17.52 3.65
N TYR A 427 -16.72 -16.98 4.43
CA TYR A 427 -16.54 -17.35 5.84
C TYR A 427 -17.33 -16.40 6.72
N ARG A 428 -17.94 -16.92 7.78
CA ARG A 428 -18.45 -16.04 8.85
C ARG A 428 -17.26 -15.57 9.68
N GLY A 429 -17.23 -14.29 10.07
CA GLY A 429 -16.12 -13.75 10.86
C GLY A 429 -15.86 -14.56 12.14
N LEU A 430 -16.92 -15.01 12.82
CA LEU A 430 -16.83 -15.82 14.04
C LEU A 430 -16.31 -17.25 13.80
N GLU A 431 -16.26 -17.73 12.56
CA GLU A 431 -15.68 -19.04 12.22
C GLU A 431 -14.15 -18.98 12.13
N ILE A 432 -13.60 -17.83 11.74
CA ILE A 432 -12.17 -17.70 11.38
C ILE A 432 -11.38 -16.77 12.30
N TYR A 433 -12.04 -15.88 13.04
CA TYR A 433 -11.41 -15.00 14.00
C TYR A 433 -11.74 -15.43 15.43
N HIS A 434 -10.74 -15.34 16.30
CA HIS A 434 -10.83 -15.74 17.70
C HIS A 434 -10.23 -14.67 18.61
N GLY A 435 -10.56 -14.73 19.91
CA GLY A 435 -10.05 -13.80 20.92
C GLY A 435 -11.02 -12.66 21.24
N PRO A 436 -10.59 -11.71 22.10
CA PRO A 436 -11.48 -10.71 22.70
C PRO A 436 -12.10 -9.71 21.70
N TYR A 437 -11.51 -9.59 20.50
CA TYR A 437 -12.00 -8.73 19.44
C TYR A 437 -12.92 -9.43 18.43
N ALA A 438 -13.04 -10.77 18.52
CA ALA A 438 -13.93 -11.55 17.66
C ALA A 438 -15.36 -11.49 18.19
N ASN A 439 -16.00 -10.34 18.00
CA ASN A 439 -17.30 -10.04 18.58
C ASN A 439 -18.19 -9.27 17.59
N ILE A 440 -19.38 -9.80 17.33
CA ILE A 440 -20.38 -9.18 16.45
C ILE A 440 -20.89 -7.84 16.96
N ASP A 441 -20.70 -7.48 18.24
CA ASP A 441 -21.03 -6.16 18.76
C ASP A 441 -19.97 -5.08 18.45
N SER A 442 -18.80 -5.48 17.94
CA SER A 442 -17.74 -4.55 17.54
C SER A 442 -17.97 -4.03 16.12
N VAL A 443 -17.97 -2.71 15.95
CA VAL A 443 -18.09 -2.04 14.64
C VAL A 443 -16.93 -2.34 13.68
N ALA A 444 -15.78 -2.77 14.20
CA ALA A 444 -14.60 -3.12 13.40
C ALA A 444 -14.58 -4.60 12.98
N PHE A 445 -15.51 -5.41 13.50
CA PHE A 445 -15.53 -6.84 13.26
C PHE A 445 -16.27 -7.17 11.95
N PRO A 446 -15.62 -7.83 10.97
CA PRO A 446 -16.27 -8.22 9.73
C PRO A 446 -17.25 -9.38 9.99
N ASP A 447 -18.48 -9.26 9.51
CA ASP A 447 -19.48 -10.33 9.69
C ASP A 447 -19.24 -11.49 8.73
N LEU A 448 -18.84 -11.18 7.49
CA LEU A 448 -18.45 -12.14 6.49
C LEU A 448 -17.12 -11.73 5.87
N VAL A 449 -16.31 -12.72 5.50
CA VAL A 449 -15.06 -12.55 4.74
C VAL A 449 -15.14 -13.43 3.50
N VAL A 450 -14.98 -12.81 2.33
CA VAL A 450 -15.09 -13.46 1.03
C VAL A 450 -13.72 -13.98 0.60
N GLY A 451 -13.60 -15.31 0.42
CA GLY A 451 -12.44 -15.96 -0.20
C GLY A 451 -12.68 -16.17 -1.70
N PHE A 452 -11.99 -15.40 -2.53
CA PHE A 452 -12.09 -15.51 -4.00
C PHE A 452 -11.41 -16.77 -4.54
N GLU A 453 -11.94 -17.29 -5.64
CA GLU A 453 -11.31 -18.37 -6.41
C GLU A 453 -10.10 -17.86 -7.22
N GLU A 454 -9.22 -18.76 -7.64
CA GLU A 454 -8.07 -18.40 -8.49
C GLU A 454 -8.51 -17.60 -9.73
N GLY A 455 -7.82 -16.50 -10.01
CA GLY A 455 -8.15 -15.57 -11.09
C GLY A 455 -9.09 -14.44 -10.68
N TYR A 456 -9.63 -14.45 -9.46
CA TYR A 456 -10.52 -13.40 -8.95
C TYR A 456 -9.96 -12.72 -7.69
N ARG A 457 -10.28 -11.44 -7.53
CA ARG A 457 -9.91 -10.64 -6.36
C ARG A 457 -11.00 -9.61 -6.09
N VAL A 458 -11.12 -9.11 -4.86
CA VAL A 458 -12.00 -7.97 -4.56
C VAL A 458 -11.67 -6.77 -5.46
N GLY A 459 -12.64 -6.02 -5.94
CA GLY A 459 -12.40 -4.82 -6.73
C GLY A 459 -11.76 -3.71 -5.89
N TRP A 460 -10.84 -2.94 -6.48
CA TRP A 460 -10.21 -1.79 -5.81
C TRP A 460 -11.25 -0.79 -5.30
N GLN A 461 -12.27 -0.51 -6.12
CA GLN A 461 -13.35 0.40 -5.74
C GLN A 461 -14.10 -0.09 -4.50
N SER A 462 -14.49 -1.37 -4.44
CA SER A 462 -15.18 -1.92 -3.27
C SER A 462 -14.35 -1.90 -1.98
N THR A 463 -13.02 -1.99 -2.08
CA THR A 463 -12.13 -1.88 -0.91
C THR A 463 -12.33 -0.55 -0.17
N LEU A 464 -12.65 0.51 -0.91
CA LEU A 464 -12.89 1.85 -0.40
C LEU A 464 -14.39 2.22 -0.40
N GLY A 465 -15.27 1.22 -0.36
CA GLY A 465 -16.72 1.46 -0.32
C GLY A 465 -17.31 1.96 -1.64
N GLY A 466 -16.58 1.87 -2.74
CA GLY A 466 -17.03 2.27 -4.07
C GLY A 466 -17.98 1.28 -4.72
N ILE A 467 -18.84 1.84 -5.55
CA ILE A 467 -19.82 1.13 -6.38
C ILE A 467 -19.55 1.51 -7.84
N THR A 468 -19.54 0.50 -8.69
CA THR A 468 -19.30 0.60 -10.13
C THR A 468 -20.54 0.16 -10.90
N ASP A 469 -20.48 0.26 -12.22
CA ASP A 469 -21.48 -0.28 -13.14
C ASP A 469 -21.44 -1.82 -13.20
N GLN A 470 -20.24 -2.42 -13.10
CA GLN A 470 -20.02 -3.85 -13.31
C GLN A 470 -19.56 -4.56 -12.03
N VAL A 471 -20.16 -5.73 -11.76
CA VAL A 471 -19.73 -6.63 -10.67
C VAL A 471 -18.36 -7.22 -10.97
N LEU A 472 -18.14 -7.69 -12.20
CA LEU A 472 -16.88 -8.31 -12.63
C LEU A 472 -16.18 -7.37 -13.62
N VAL A 473 -14.93 -7.01 -13.32
CA VAL A 473 -14.15 -6.06 -14.11
C VAL A 473 -12.82 -6.71 -14.50
N PRO A 474 -12.51 -6.87 -15.79
CA PRO A 474 -11.21 -7.39 -16.23
C PRO A 474 -10.05 -6.54 -15.70
N ASN A 475 -9.04 -7.19 -15.15
CA ASN A 475 -7.84 -6.54 -14.66
C ASN A 475 -6.90 -6.18 -15.82
N ARG A 476 -6.88 -4.90 -16.16
CA ARG A 476 -5.98 -4.33 -17.19
C ARG A 476 -4.82 -3.53 -16.58
N ASP A 477 -4.70 -3.52 -15.25
CA ASP A 477 -3.61 -2.85 -14.56
C ASP A 477 -2.35 -3.73 -14.58
N LYS A 478 -1.18 -3.13 -14.31
CA LYS A 478 0.06 -3.90 -14.12
C LYS A 478 0.05 -4.65 -12.79
N TRP A 479 -0.67 -4.16 -11.78
CA TRP A 479 -0.96 -4.87 -10.54
C TRP A 479 -1.82 -6.11 -10.83
N SER A 480 -1.17 -7.27 -10.85
CA SER A 480 -1.64 -8.50 -11.48
C SER A 480 -1.39 -9.77 -10.67
N GLY A 481 -0.45 -9.73 -9.72
CA GLY A 481 -0.36 -10.67 -8.61
C GLY A 481 -1.00 -10.05 -7.37
N ASP A 482 -1.64 -10.86 -6.53
CA ASP A 482 -2.14 -10.43 -5.22
C ASP A 482 -2.25 -11.64 -4.28
N HIS A 483 -2.54 -11.34 -3.04
CA HIS A 483 -2.79 -12.27 -1.94
C HIS A 483 -4.01 -11.84 -1.11
N CYS A 484 -4.42 -10.57 -1.21
CA CYS A 484 -5.50 -9.98 -0.46
C CYS A 484 -6.88 -10.36 -1.02
N GLY A 485 -7.75 -10.91 -0.16
CA GLY A 485 -9.10 -11.36 -0.50
C GLY A 485 -9.15 -12.71 -1.23
N ILE A 486 -8.03 -13.20 -1.75
CA ILE A 486 -7.95 -14.55 -2.32
C ILE A 486 -8.10 -15.56 -1.18
N ASP A 487 -8.80 -16.67 -1.43
CA ASP A 487 -9.00 -17.69 -0.40
C ASP A 487 -7.65 -18.20 0.15
N PRO A 488 -7.47 -18.27 1.49
CA PRO A 488 -6.20 -18.66 2.11
C PRO A 488 -5.65 -20.03 1.68
N SER A 489 -6.51 -20.94 1.22
CA SER A 489 -6.06 -22.25 0.69
C SER A 489 -5.29 -22.13 -0.63
N LEU A 490 -5.33 -20.98 -1.29
CA LEU A 490 -4.64 -20.71 -2.56
C LEU A 490 -3.38 -19.87 -2.39
N THR A 491 -3.21 -19.22 -1.23
CA THR A 491 -2.14 -18.27 -0.90
C THR A 491 -1.38 -18.70 0.35
N SER A 492 -1.10 -20.00 0.48
CA SER A 492 -0.26 -20.52 1.57
C SER A 492 1.16 -19.95 1.46
N GLY A 493 1.69 -19.48 2.60
CA GLY A 493 3.07 -19.01 2.71
C GLY A 493 4.09 -20.14 2.74
N ILE A 494 5.35 -19.78 2.98
CA ILE A 494 6.46 -20.73 3.14
C ILE A 494 7.02 -20.69 4.56
N LEU A 495 7.51 -21.83 5.01
CA LEU A 495 8.35 -21.97 6.20
C LEU A 495 9.51 -22.90 5.84
N PHE A 496 10.72 -22.35 5.81
CA PHE A 496 11.95 -23.13 5.81
C PHE A 496 12.67 -22.92 7.13
N ALA A 497 13.32 -23.98 7.59
CA ALA A 497 14.15 -23.94 8.78
C ALA A 497 15.44 -24.72 8.51
N ASN A 498 16.55 -24.29 9.11
CA ASN A 498 17.81 -25.05 9.08
C ASN A 498 17.75 -26.31 9.98
N ARG A 499 16.56 -26.69 10.46
CA ARG A 499 16.28 -27.81 11.36
C ARG A 499 14.95 -28.48 11.01
N PRO A 500 14.72 -29.74 11.42
CA PRO A 500 13.44 -30.41 11.19
C PRO A 500 12.29 -29.69 11.89
N VAL A 501 11.21 -29.44 11.14
CA VAL A 501 9.94 -28.89 11.63
C VAL A 501 8.81 -29.76 11.09
N GLU A 502 7.80 -30.07 11.92
CA GLU A 502 6.62 -30.81 11.49
C GLU A 502 5.67 -29.91 10.67
N ALA A 503 5.96 -29.77 9.37
CA ALA A 503 5.28 -28.82 8.47
C ALA A 503 3.75 -28.95 8.38
N SER A 504 3.17 -30.13 8.65
CA SER A 504 1.72 -30.38 8.49
C SER A 504 0.81 -29.63 9.47
N ARG A 505 1.37 -28.86 10.41
CA ARG A 505 0.63 -28.21 11.50
C ARG A 505 1.06 -26.79 11.82
N THR A 506 1.94 -26.18 11.04
CA THR A 506 2.50 -24.87 11.41
C THR A 506 1.69 -23.73 10.81
N GLU A 507 1.30 -22.79 11.67
CA GLU A 507 0.65 -21.54 11.31
C GLU A 507 1.59 -20.36 11.60
N ILE A 508 1.36 -19.21 10.95
CA ILE A 508 2.19 -18.02 11.18
C ILE A 508 2.19 -17.56 12.64
N ILE A 509 1.09 -17.83 13.37
CA ILE A 509 0.95 -17.48 14.80
C ILE A 509 1.86 -18.33 15.70
N ASP A 510 2.42 -19.44 15.20
CA ASP A 510 3.34 -20.33 15.93
C ASP A 510 4.77 -19.77 15.97
N ILE A 511 5.10 -18.81 15.10
CA ILE A 511 6.45 -18.23 15.00
C ILE A 511 6.82 -17.49 16.30
N ALA A 512 5.92 -16.67 16.83
CA ALA A 512 6.18 -15.91 18.05
C ALA A 512 6.50 -16.80 19.28
N PRO A 513 5.66 -17.77 19.68
CA PRO A 513 5.99 -18.66 20.79
C PRO A 513 7.24 -19.51 20.50
N THR A 514 7.49 -19.90 19.25
CA THR A 514 8.72 -20.62 18.86
C THR A 514 9.98 -19.79 19.11
N ILE A 515 10.01 -18.53 18.66
CA ILE A 515 11.15 -17.64 18.89
C ILE A 515 11.35 -17.42 20.40
N LEU A 516 10.28 -17.18 21.15
CA LEU A 516 10.37 -16.92 22.59
C LEU A 516 10.88 -18.14 23.36
N ASP A 517 10.43 -19.35 23.01
CA ASP A 517 10.96 -20.59 23.59
C ASP A 517 12.43 -20.81 23.23
N SER A 518 12.84 -20.60 21.96
CA SER A 518 14.25 -20.71 21.54
C SER A 518 15.15 -19.73 22.31
N LEU A 519 14.64 -18.56 22.69
CA LEU A 519 15.36 -17.56 23.48
C LEU A 519 15.25 -17.74 25.01
N GLY A 520 14.46 -18.72 25.49
CA GLY A 520 14.21 -18.91 26.92
C GLY A 520 13.48 -17.74 27.59
N VAL A 521 12.72 -16.95 26.82
CA VAL A 521 11.97 -15.78 27.33
C VAL A 521 10.57 -16.23 27.75
N PRO A 522 10.13 -16.01 29.00
CA PRO A 522 8.77 -16.36 29.41
C PRO A 522 7.74 -15.43 28.74
N TYR A 523 6.60 -16.00 28.32
CA TYR A 523 5.50 -15.27 27.69
C TYR A 523 4.13 -15.68 28.24
N PRO A 524 3.11 -14.81 28.17
CA PRO A 524 1.74 -15.17 28.50
C PRO A 524 1.21 -16.24 27.54
N THR A 525 0.06 -16.84 27.82
CA THR A 525 -0.57 -17.76 26.87
C THR A 525 -0.81 -17.08 25.51
N LEU A 526 -0.12 -17.56 24.47
CA LEU A 526 -0.35 -17.20 23.08
C LEU A 526 -1.27 -18.24 22.41
N GLN A 527 -1.91 -17.85 21.30
CA GLN A 527 -2.78 -18.77 20.55
C GLN A 527 -1.98 -19.81 19.76
N GLY A 528 -0.85 -19.39 19.19
CA GLY A 528 0.08 -20.29 18.51
C GLY A 528 0.78 -21.22 19.47
N ARG A 529 1.34 -22.29 18.93
CA ARG A 529 2.07 -23.33 19.65
C ARG A 529 3.50 -23.39 19.14
N SER A 530 4.43 -23.25 20.07
CA SER A 530 5.84 -23.39 19.76
C SER A 530 6.14 -24.77 19.17
N PHE A 531 7.01 -24.78 18.17
CA PHE A 531 7.66 -25.96 17.64
C PHE A 531 9.18 -25.95 17.90
N ALA A 532 9.64 -25.11 18.84
CA ALA A 532 11.01 -25.14 19.32
C ALA A 532 11.31 -26.47 20.04
N ARG A 533 12.58 -26.83 20.16
CA ARG A 533 12.98 -28.05 20.90
C ARG A 533 12.65 -27.95 22.38
N GLU A 534 12.17 -29.05 22.97
CA GLU A 534 12.31 -29.26 24.41
C GLU A 534 13.81 -29.41 24.74
N GLY A 535 14.40 -28.45 25.46
CA GLY A 535 15.74 -28.59 26.07
C GLY A 535 16.80 -27.54 25.74
N THR A 536 16.50 -26.45 25.03
CA THR A 536 17.43 -25.31 24.90
C THR A 536 17.36 -24.33 26.08
N ALA A 537 16.40 -24.51 26.98
CA ALA A 537 16.38 -23.82 28.26
C ALA A 537 17.39 -24.45 29.24
N ASN A 538 18.67 -24.08 29.12
CA ASN A 538 19.53 -23.88 30.28
C ASN A 538 20.74 -23.00 29.90
N PRO A 539 21.10 -22.02 30.74
CA PRO A 539 22.11 -21.00 30.46
C PRO A 539 23.54 -21.54 30.34
#